data_AF-A0A1M6SVK7-F1
#
_entry.id   AF-A0A1M6SVK7-F1
#
_cell.length_a   1.000
_cell.length_b   1.000
_cell.length_c   1.000
_cell.angle_alpha   90.00
_cell.angle_beta   90.00
_cell.angle_gamma   90.00
#
_symmetry.space_group_name_H-M   'P 1'
#
loop_
_entity.id
_entity.type
_entity.pdbx_description
1 polymer ?
#
loop_
_entity_poly.entity_id
_entity_poly.type
_entity_poly.pdbx_seq_one_letter_code
_entity_poly.pdbx_strand_id
1 'polypeptide(L)'
;MFCFTYLSNIECGLRELTFWTEISSQHPSFLQNVAKCLNLTIPSTLVAGLNRMQQCFTALNQEAQRLLNMAGNHGNNMMYNYPLAQETGRLMQQFLQYDQEFIDILQQLMRIGQNQPVWQTLVSHILHEQQYMYRLVTTLCQQIFQAGTQQPGMQPNMTPGMLGNSY
;
A
#
# COMPACT_ATOMS: atom_id res chain seq x y z
N MET A 1 3.36 12.28 24.98
CA MET A 1 4.00 12.58 23.68
C MET A 1 3.88 11.43 22.69
N PHE A 2 4.16 10.17 23.08
CA PHE A 2 4.02 9.00 22.19
C PHE A 2 2.61 8.84 21.55
N CYS A 3 1.53 9.13 22.28
CA CYS A 3 0.17 9.04 21.73
C CYS A 3 -0.12 10.06 20.61
N PHE A 4 0.50 11.25 20.66
CA PHE A 4 0.27 12.28 19.64
C PHE A 4 0.97 11.89 18.33
N THR A 5 2.22 11.43 18.40
CA THR A 5 2.96 10.91 17.24
C THR A 5 2.29 9.69 16.62
N TYR A 6 1.74 8.79 17.44
CA TYR A 6 1.02 7.60 16.97
C TYR A 6 -0.25 7.96 16.17
N LEU A 7 -1.04 8.92 16.64
CA LEU A 7 -2.25 9.38 15.95
C LEU A 7 -1.94 10.14 14.66
N SER A 8 -0.91 11.00 14.67
CA SER A 8 -0.45 11.66 13.44
C SER A 8 0.00 10.64 12.39
N ASN A 9 0.63 9.53 12.81
CA ASN A 9 1.04 8.48 11.89
C ASN A 9 -0.16 7.67 11.35
N ILE A 10 -1.19 7.41 12.16
CA ILE A 10 -2.44 6.77 11.71
C ILE A 10 -3.16 7.66 10.69
N GLU A 11 -3.29 8.96 10.96
CA GLU A 11 -3.91 9.90 10.04
C GLU A 11 -3.14 9.98 8.72
N CYS A 12 -1.81 10.05 8.78
CA CYS A 12 -0.94 9.97 7.61
C CYS A 12 -1.20 8.67 6.81
N GLY A 13 -1.22 7.53 7.48
CA GLY A 13 -1.53 6.24 6.87
C GLY A 13 -2.90 6.20 6.18
N LEU A 14 -3.93 6.80 6.79
CA LEU A 14 -5.28 6.89 6.21
C LEU A 14 -5.34 7.84 4.99
N ARG A 15 -4.59 8.95 5.02
CA ARG A 15 -4.48 9.86 3.87
C ARG A 15 -3.82 9.19 2.68
N GLU A 16 -2.71 8.48 2.91
CA GLU A 16 -2.04 7.69 1.88
C GLU A 16 -2.97 6.60 1.34
N LEU A 17 -3.64 5.83 2.20
CA LEU A 17 -4.62 4.83 1.76
C LEU A 17 -5.73 5.45 0.91
N THR A 18 -6.29 6.58 1.34
CA THR A 18 -7.34 7.29 0.58
C THR A 18 -6.85 7.69 -0.80
N PHE A 19 -5.65 8.27 -0.89
CA PHE A 19 -5.07 8.68 -2.16
C PHE A 19 -4.81 7.49 -3.10
N TRP A 20 -4.14 6.45 -2.60
CA TRP A 20 -3.72 5.31 -3.44
C TRP A 20 -4.88 4.40 -3.84
N THR A 21 -5.90 4.26 -3.01
CA THR A 21 -7.12 3.52 -3.37
C THR A 21 -7.95 4.26 -4.42
N GLU A 22 -8.00 5.60 -4.38
CA GLU A 22 -8.67 6.40 -5.41
C GLU A 22 -8.02 6.16 -6.78
N ILE A 23 -6.69 6.36 -6.86
CA ILE A 23 -5.91 6.13 -8.09
C ILE A 23 -6.08 4.70 -8.59
N SER A 24 -5.90 3.72 -7.70
CA SER A 24 -5.97 2.30 -8.06
C SER A 24 -7.35 1.87 -8.53
N SER A 25 -8.42 2.51 -8.05
CA SER A 25 -9.78 2.22 -8.53
C SER A 25 -10.02 2.68 -9.98
N GLN A 26 -9.27 3.66 -10.46
CA GLN A 26 -9.40 4.19 -11.82
C GLN A 26 -8.62 3.37 -12.85
N HIS A 27 -7.47 2.79 -12.45
CA HIS A 27 -6.59 2.04 -13.33
C HIS A 27 -7.27 0.93 -14.15
N PRO A 28 -8.16 0.09 -13.59
CA PRO A 28 -8.82 -0.96 -14.37
C PRO A 28 -9.69 -0.43 -15.52
N SER A 29 -10.40 0.67 -15.29
CA SER A 29 -11.21 1.31 -16.33
C SER A 29 -10.32 1.93 -17.41
N PHE A 30 -9.20 2.56 -17.02
CA PHE A 30 -8.26 3.15 -17.96
C PHE A 30 -7.62 2.10 -18.87
N LEU A 31 -7.17 0.98 -18.30
CA LEU A 31 -6.63 -0.16 -19.05
C LEU A 31 -7.63 -0.71 -20.07
N GLN A 32 -8.88 -0.92 -19.65
CA GLN A 32 -9.92 -1.42 -20.56
C GLN A 32 -10.23 -0.43 -21.70
N ASN A 33 -10.27 0.87 -21.41
CA ASN A 33 -10.54 1.89 -22.41
C ASN A 33 -9.40 2.02 -23.43
N VAL A 34 -8.16 2.07 -22.97
CA VAL A 34 -7.00 2.15 -23.86
C VAL A 34 -6.85 0.89 -24.70
N ALA A 35 -7.10 -0.30 -24.13
CA ALA A 35 -7.12 -1.54 -24.91
C ALA A 35 -8.17 -1.50 -26.03
N LYS A 36 -9.38 -1.00 -25.76
CA LYS A 36 -10.41 -0.80 -26.78
C LYS A 36 -9.95 0.18 -27.88
N CYS A 37 -9.36 1.31 -27.52
CA CYS A 37 -8.85 2.29 -28.49
C CYS A 37 -7.75 1.71 -29.41
N LEU A 38 -6.94 0.80 -28.88
CA LEU A 38 -5.87 0.13 -29.62
C LEU A 38 -6.31 -1.17 -30.31
N ASN A 39 -7.61 -1.50 -30.25
CA ASN A 39 -8.17 -2.77 -30.74
C ASN A 39 -7.46 -4.01 -30.17
N LEU A 40 -7.02 -3.93 -28.91
CA LEU A 40 -6.43 -5.05 -28.18
C LEU A 40 -7.52 -5.88 -27.49
N THR A 41 -7.47 -7.19 -27.67
CA THR A 41 -8.35 -8.12 -26.97
C THR A 41 -7.75 -8.52 -25.63
N ILE A 42 -8.40 -8.13 -24.53
CA ILE A 42 -8.09 -8.62 -23.18
C ILE A 42 -8.94 -9.88 -22.92
N PRO A 43 -8.34 -11.00 -22.47
CA PRO A 43 -9.08 -12.18 -22.04
C PRO A 43 -10.16 -11.86 -21.01
N SER A 44 -11.33 -12.50 -21.13
CA SER A 44 -12.48 -12.25 -20.24
C SER A 44 -12.17 -12.46 -18.76
N THR A 45 -11.27 -13.39 -18.45
CA THR A 45 -10.77 -13.64 -17.08
C THR A 45 -10.04 -12.42 -16.51
N LEU A 46 -9.19 -11.78 -17.30
CA LEU A 46 -8.50 -10.55 -16.90
C LEU A 46 -9.45 -9.37 -16.83
N VAL A 47 -10.42 -9.26 -17.74
CA VAL A 47 -11.48 -8.23 -17.66
C VAL A 47 -12.28 -8.36 -16.35
N ALA A 48 -12.65 -9.58 -15.97
CA ALA A 48 -13.33 -9.84 -14.71
C ALA A 48 -12.46 -9.47 -13.50
N GLY A 49 -11.16 -9.80 -13.54
CA GLY A 49 -10.19 -9.40 -12.52
C GLY A 49 -10.06 -7.88 -12.39
N LEU A 50 -9.95 -7.16 -13.52
CA LEU A 50 -9.93 -5.70 -13.56
C LEU A 50 -11.18 -5.08 -12.93
N ASN A 51 -12.36 -5.56 -13.31
CA ASN A 51 -13.63 -5.06 -12.75
C ASN A 51 -13.74 -5.34 -11.24
N ARG A 52 -13.27 -6.51 -10.79
CA ARG A 52 -13.23 -6.83 -9.37
C ARG A 52 -12.27 -5.90 -8.62
N MET A 53 -11.06 -5.68 -9.14
CA MET A 53 -10.08 -4.77 -8.50
C MET A 53 -10.61 -3.35 -8.39
N GLN A 54 -11.29 -2.84 -9.42
CA GLN A 54 -11.96 -1.54 -9.34
C GLN A 54 -12.94 -1.48 -8.18
N GLN A 55 -13.83 -2.47 -8.05
CA GLN A 55 -14.80 -2.54 -6.94
C GLN A 55 -14.10 -2.64 -5.58
N CYS A 56 -13.08 -3.48 -5.47
CA CYS A 56 -12.30 -3.65 -4.25
C CYS A 56 -11.63 -2.35 -3.79
N PHE A 57 -10.96 -1.62 -4.69
CA PHE A 57 -10.31 -0.35 -4.36
C PHE A 57 -11.32 0.76 -4.08
N THR A 58 -12.44 0.85 -4.82
CA THR A 58 -13.50 1.81 -4.51
C THR A 58 -14.09 1.58 -3.12
N ALA A 59 -14.38 0.33 -2.76
CA ALA A 59 -14.89 0.02 -1.42
C ALA A 59 -13.87 0.33 -0.32
N LEU A 60 -12.59 0.02 -0.56
CA LEU A 60 -11.51 0.31 0.37
C LEU A 60 -11.32 1.83 0.57
N ASN A 61 -11.43 2.60 -0.52
CA ASN A 61 -11.36 4.06 -0.50
C ASN A 61 -12.45 4.67 0.37
N GLN A 62 -13.71 4.23 0.17
CA GLN A 62 -14.85 4.71 0.96
C GLN A 62 -14.65 4.46 2.45
N GLU A 63 -14.14 3.28 2.81
CA GLU A 63 -13.89 2.93 4.20
C GLU A 63 -12.68 3.69 4.80
N ALA A 64 -11.62 3.91 4.00
CA ALA A 64 -10.49 4.74 4.42
C ALA A 64 -10.91 6.20 4.65
N GLN A 65 -11.74 6.78 3.78
CA GLN A 65 -12.31 8.12 3.96
C GLN A 65 -13.17 8.20 5.22
N ARG A 66 -13.99 7.18 5.48
CA ARG A 66 -14.82 7.09 6.69
C ARG A 66 -13.96 7.15 7.96
N LEU A 67 -12.88 6.37 8.01
CA LEU A 67 -11.94 6.38 9.14
C LEU A 67 -11.18 7.71 9.25
N LEU A 68 -10.76 8.30 8.12
CA LEU A 68 -10.07 9.58 8.11
C LEU A 68 -10.95 10.70 8.67
N ASN A 69 -12.23 10.72 8.31
CA ASN A 69 -13.20 11.68 8.86
C ASN A 69 -13.41 11.48 10.37
N MET A 70 -13.45 10.23 10.84
CA MET A 70 -13.50 9.94 12.28
C MET A 70 -12.26 10.45 13.02
N ALA A 71 -11.07 10.25 12.43
CA ALA A 71 -9.80 10.73 13.01
C ALA A 71 -9.79 12.26 13.16
N GLY A 72 -10.26 12.99 12.14
CA GLY A 72 -10.36 14.46 12.18
C GLY A 72 -11.38 14.98 13.20
N ASN A 73 -12.52 14.31 13.35
CA ASN A 73 -13.60 14.73 14.25
C ASN A 73 -13.37 14.37 15.73
N HIS A 74 -12.55 13.35 16.00
CA HIS A 74 -12.38 12.77 17.34
C HIS A 74 -10.92 12.70 17.81
N GLY A 75 -9.99 13.37 17.14
CA GLY A 75 -8.52 13.18 17.26
C GLY A 75 -7.89 13.32 18.65
N ASN A 76 -8.60 13.77 19.68
CA ASN A 76 -8.12 13.83 21.06
C ASN A 76 -8.87 12.91 22.04
N ASN A 77 -9.86 12.13 21.59
CA ASN A 77 -10.62 11.25 22.46
C ASN A 77 -10.00 9.84 22.49
N MET A 78 -9.31 9.53 23.61
CA MET A 78 -8.64 8.25 23.83
C MET A 78 -9.53 7.01 23.66
N MET A 79 -10.85 7.13 23.86
CA MET A 79 -11.79 6.02 23.69
C MET A 79 -11.87 5.51 22.25
N TYR A 80 -11.57 6.38 21.26
CA TYR A 80 -11.67 6.04 19.84
C TYR A 80 -10.32 5.66 19.20
N ASN A 81 -9.21 5.88 19.90
CA ASN A 81 -7.86 5.71 19.34
C ASN A 81 -7.51 4.25 19.08
N TYR A 82 -7.89 3.33 19.96
CA TYR A 82 -7.61 1.91 19.80
C TYR A 82 -8.43 1.26 18.66
N PRO A 83 -9.77 1.45 18.60
CA PRO A 83 -10.57 0.97 17.46
C PRO A 83 -10.11 1.56 16.12
N LEU A 84 -9.76 2.85 16.09
CA LEU A 84 -9.26 3.51 14.88
C LEU A 84 -7.97 2.85 14.38
N ALA A 85 -7.00 2.63 15.27
CA ALA A 85 -5.74 1.97 14.94
C ALA A 85 -5.96 0.55 14.39
N GLN A 86 -6.80 -0.24 15.04
CA GLN A 86 -7.09 -1.60 14.62
C GLN A 86 -7.74 -1.64 13.23
N GLU A 87 -8.73 -0.78 12.97
CA GLU A 87 -9.39 -0.70 11.67
C GLU A 87 -8.45 -0.17 10.58
N THR A 88 -7.61 0.83 10.87
CA THR A 88 -6.59 1.30 9.91
C THR A 88 -5.62 0.18 9.55
N GLY A 89 -5.13 -0.59 10.54
CA GLY A 89 -4.26 -1.73 10.29
C GLY A 89 -4.93 -2.79 9.41
N ARG A 90 -6.21 -3.09 9.66
CA ARG A 90 -7.01 -3.99 8.83
C ARG A 90 -7.12 -3.50 7.39
N LEU A 91 -7.42 -2.22 7.18
CA LEU A 91 -7.51 -1.64 5.82
C LEU A 91 -6.19 -1.67 5.08
N MET A 92 -5.06 -1.39 5.75
CA MET A 92 -3.75 -1.47 5.12
C MET A 92 -3.40 -2.90 4.69
N GLN A 93 -3.72 -3.90 5.52
CA GLN A 93 -3.51 -5.31 5.14
C GLN A 93 -4.39 -5.71 3.97
N GLN A 94 -5.65 -5.27 3.97
CA GLN A 94 -6.59 -5.52 2.88
C GLN A 94 -6.12 -4.84 1.57
N PHE A 95 -5.58 -3.62 1.66
CA PHE A 95 -4.95 -2.94 0.54
C PHE A 95 -3.83 -3.78 -0.05
N LEU A 96 -2.88 -4.23 0.76
CA LEU A 96 -1.73 -5.02 0.29
C LEU A 96 -2.15 -6.31 -0.41
N GLN A 97 -3.21 -6.96 0.06
CA GLN A 97 -3.75 -8.16 -0.59
C GLN A 97 -4.31 -7.85 -1.99
N TYR A 98 -5.11 -6.78 -2.11
CA TYR A 98 -5.69 -6.38 -3.39
C TYR A 98 -4.63 -5.83 -4.36
N ASP A 99 -3.68 -5.07 -3.85
CA ASP A 99 -2.57 -4.51 -4.63
C ASP A 99 -1.68 -5.61 -5.21
N GLN A 100 -1.34 -6.63 -4.43
CA GLN A 100 -0.61 -7.80 -4.93
C GLN A 100 -1.38 -8.52 -6.04
N GLU A 101 -2.67 -8.75 -5.86
CA GLU A 101 -3.48 -9.38 -6.89
C GLU A 101 -3.54 -8.54 -8.17
N PHE A 102 -3.64 -7.21 -8.02
CA PHE A 102 -3.67 -6.32 -9.16
C PHE A 102 -2.32 -6.25 -9.89
N ILE A 103 -1.20 -6.29 -9.16
CA ILE A 103 0.15 -6.44 -9.73
C ILE A 103 0.24 -7.71 -10.58
N ASP A 104 -0.30 -8.83 -10.10
CA ASP A 104 -0.28 -10.09 -10.85
C ASP A 104 -1.12 -10.01 -12.14
N ILE A 105 -2.25 -9.28 -12.11
CA ILE A 105 -3.04 -8.97 -13.30
C ILE A 105 -2.23 -8.10 -14.28
N LEU A 106 -1.55 -7.06 -13.79
CA LEU A 106 -0.74 -6.16 -14.63
C LEU A 106 0.40 -6.89 -15.33
N GLN A 107 1.08 -7.80 -14.63
CA GLN A 107 2.11 -8.65 -15.23
C GLN A 107 1.58 -9.54 -16.35
N GLN A 108 0.34 -10.02 -16.25
CA GLN A 108 -0.32 -10.75 -17.32
C GLN A 108 -0.70 -9.83 -18.49
N LEU A 109 -1.17 -8.61 -18.21
CA LEU A 109 -1.48 -7.60 -19.23
C LEU A 109 -0.26 -7.15 -20.04
N MET A 110 0.94 -7.15 -19.45
CA MET A 110 2.19 -6.88 -20.18
C MET A 110 2.44 -7.87 -21.32
N ARG A 111 1.92 -9.10 -21.23
CA ARG A 111 2.05 -10.12 -22.28
C ARG A 111 1.11 -9.85 -23.46
N ILE A 112 0.12 -8.98 -23.30
CA ILE A 112 -0.80 -8.54 -24.36
C ILE A 112 -0.17 -7.34 -25.07
N GLY A 113 -0.35 -7.23 -26.38
CA GLY A 113 0.07 -6.04 -27.13
C GLY A 113 1.58 -5.76 -27.00
N GLN A 114 2.43 -6.79 -27.03
CA GLN A 114 3.90 -6.63 -26.90
C GLN A 114 4.48 -5.66 -27.92
N ASN A 115 3.88 -5.60 -29.11
CA ASN A 115 4.28 -4.70 -30.20
C ASN A 115 3.51 -3.35 -30.19
N GLN A 116 2.77 -3.03 -29.12
CA GLN A 116 2.02 -1.77 -28.97
C GLN A 116 2.69 -0.88 -27.93
N PRO A 117 3.54 0.09 -28.32
CA PRO A 117 4.34 0.89 -27.39
C PRO A 117 3.49 1.67 -26.38
N VAL A 118 2.36 2.23 -26.82
CA VAL A 118 1.44 2.98 -25.95
C VAL A 118 0.88 2.07 -24.86
N TRP A 119 0.47 0.85 -25.22
CA TRP A 119 -0.02 -0.14 -24.28
C TRP A 119 1.05 -0.56 -23.27
N GLN A 120 2.24 -0.91 -23.77
CA GLN A 120 3.35 -1.32 -22.90
C GLN A 120 3.77 -0.21 -21.93
N THR A 121 3.81 1.04 -22.40
CA THR A 121 4.14 2.20 -21.57
C THR A 121 3.09 2.38 -20.46
N LEU A 122 1.80 2.27 -20.82
CA LEU A 122 0.71 2.39 -19.86
C LEU A 122 0.76 1.30 -18.78
N VAL A 123 0.82 0.02 -19.19
CA VAL A 123 0.80 -1.10 -18.23
C VAL A 123 2.03 -1.03 -17.33
N SER A 124 3.21 -0.70 -17.88
CA SER A 124 4.44 -0.52 -17.12
C SER A 124 4.36 0.62 -16.11
N HIS A 125 3.81 1.77 -16.51
CA HIS A 125 3.59 2.91 -15.63
C HIS A 125 2.70 2.54 -14.43
N ILE A 126 1.52 1.95 -14.70
CA ILE A 126 0.60 1.52 -13.66
C ILE A 126 1.26 0.48 -12.75
N LEU A 127 1.98 -0.51 -13.32
CA LEU A 127 2.70 -1.51 -12.54
C LEU A 127 3.72 -0.88 -11.58
N HIS A 128 4.49 0.11 -12.04
CA HIS A 128 5.45 0.79 -11.18
C HIS A 128 4.77 1.58 -10.06
N GLU A 129 3.62 2.20 -10.32
CA GLU A 129 2.84 2.87 -9.28
C GLU A 129 2.32 1.88 -8.24
N GLN A 130 1.77 0.74 -8.66
CA GLN A 130 1.30 -0.33 -7.76
C GLN A 130 2.46 -0.89 -6.90
N GLN A 131 3.59 -1.18 -7.52
CA GLN A 131 4.78 -1.62 -6.78
C GLN A 131 5.31 -0.56 -5.80
N TYR A 132 5.23 0.72 -6.18
CA TYR A 132 5.59 1.82 -5.29
C TYR A 132 4.65 1.87 -4.08
N MET A 133 3.34 1.88 -4.31
CA MET A 133 2.35 1.98 -3.23
C MET A 133 2.35 0.73 -2.34
N TYR A 134 2.59 -0.47 -2.87
CA TYR A 134 2.80 -1.68 -2.08
C TYR A 134 3.92 -1.51 -1.05
N ARG A 135 5.09 -1.01 -1.50
CA ARG A 135 6.25 -0.78 -0.63
C ARG A 135 5.96 0.31 0.40
N LEU A 136 5.30 1.39 -0.01
CA LEU A 136 4.91 2.48 0.87
C LEU A 136 3.97 1.99 1.98
N VAL A 137 2.87 1.32 1.64
CA VAL A 137 1.89 0.83 2.62
C VAL A 137 2.48 -0.25 3.53
N THR A 138 3.35 -1.11 3.01
CA THR A 138 4.12 -2.06 3.82
C THR A 138 4.98 -1.34 4.85
N THR A 139 5.70 -0.29 4.44
CA THR A 139 6.55 0.51 5.32
C THR A 139 5.73 1.22 6.39
N LEU A 140 4.60 1.83 6.01
CA LEU A 140 3.67 2.48 6.94
C LEU A 140 3.09 1.48 7.94
N CYS A 141 2.70 0.29 7.49
CA CYS A 141 2.24 -0.79 8.38
C CYS A 141 3.28 -1.11 9.46
N GLN A 142 4.55 -1.25 9.07
CA GLN A 142 5.63 -1.59 9.98
C GLN A 142 5.88 -0.46 10.99
N GLN A 143 5.94 0.79 10.51
CA GLN A 143 6.18 1.96 11.35
C GLN A 143 5.05 2.23 12.35
N ILE A 144 3.80 2.03 11.93
CA ILE A 144 2.62 2.33 12.76
C ILE A 144 2.33 1.17 13.70
N PHE A 145 2.32 -0.07 13.22
CA PHE A 145 1.76 -1.21 13.98
C PHE A 145 2.80 -2.21 14.48
N GLN A 146 4.05 -2.17 13.99
CA GLN A 146 5.09 -3.12 14.36
C GLN A 146 6.29 -2.49 15.08
N ALA A 147 6.20 -1.21 15.45
CA ALA A 147 7.26 -0.48 16.18
C ALA A 147 7.55 -1.00 17.62
N GLY A 148 7.00 -2.16 18.02
CA GLY A 148 7.18 -2.78 19.33
C GLY A 148 7.81 -4.18 19.33
N THR A 149 8.18 -4.76 18.18
CA THR A 149 8.80 -6.11 18.09
C THR A 149 10.32 -6.10 17.97
N GLN A 150 11.00 -4.97 18.14
CA GLN A 150 12.46 -4.97 18.29
C GLN A 150 12.87 -4.95 19.75
N GLN A 151 13.16 -6.13 20.33
CA GLN A 151 14.30 -6.44 21.22
C GLN A 151 14.55 -7.97 21.16
N PRO A 152 15.80 -8.51 21.19
CA PRO A 152 16.95 -8.01 21.94
C PRO A 152 18.32 -8.07 21.23
N GLY A 153 19.30 -7.32 21.76
CA GLY A 153 20.71 -7.72 21.77
C GLY A 153 21.51 -7.61 20.47
N MET A 154 22.13 -6.45 20.26
CA MET A 154 23.50 -6.42 19.74
C MET A 154 24.33 -5.59 20.70
N GLN A 155 24.94 -6.26 21.68
CA GLN A 155 26.15 -5.71 22.31
C GLN A 155 27.20 -5.55 21.20
N PRO A 156 27.87 -4.40 21.09
CA PRO A 156 29.03 -4.31 20.22
C PRO A 156 30.11 -5.26 20.74
N ASN A 157 30.47 -6.18 19.87
CA ASN A 157 31.53 -7.15 19.98
C ASN A 157 32.86 -6.42 20.30
N MET A 158 33.24 -6.33 21.59
CA MET A 158 34.58 -5.90 21.97
C MET A 158 35.48 -7.13 21.91
N THR A 159 36.22 -7.26 20.81
CA THR A 159 37.34 -8.19 20.69
C THR A 159 38.40 -7.94 21.78
N PRO A 160 39.01 -9.00 22.35
CA PRO A 160 40.02 -8.86 23.39
C PRO A 160 41.38 -8.46 22.78
N GLY A 161 41.76 -7.21 22.95
CA GLY A 161 43.12 -6.74 22.72
C GLY A 161 43.97 -6.91 23.98
N MET A 162 44.70 -8.02 24.07
CA MET A 162 45.81 -8.17 25.00
C MET A 162 47.05 -7.37 24.53
N LEU A 163 47.92 -7.06 25.51
CA LEU A 163 49.32 -6.60 25.44
C LEU A 163 49.50 -5.07 25.36
N GLY A 164 50.23 -4.38 26.24
CA GLY A 164 51.03 -4.80 27.39
C GLY A 164 51.87 -3.62 27.96
N ASN A 165 52.32 -3.81 29.19
CA ASN A 165 53.58 -3.35 29.81
C ASN A 165 53.95 -1.85 29.92
N SER A 166 53.97 -1.43 31.21
CA SER A 166 55.08 -0.78 31.95
C SER A 166 55.82 0.40 31.33
N TYR A 167 55.79 1.56 32.00
CA TYR A 167 56.75 2.00 33.04
C TYR A 167 56.09 3.03 33.95
#